data_AF-A0A7C5RHH4-F1
#
_entry.id   AF-A0A7C5RHH4-F1
#
_cell.length_a   1.000
_cell.length_b   1.000
_cell.length_c   1.000
_cell.angle_alpha   90.00
_cell.angle_beta   90.00
_cell.angle_gamma   90.00
#
_symmetry.space_group_name_H-M   'P 1'
#
loop_
_entity.id
_entity.type
_entity.pdbx_description
1 polymer ?
#
loop_
_entity_poly.entity_id
_entity_poly.type
_entity_poly.pdbx_seq_one_letter_code
_entity_poly.pdbx_strand_id
1 'polypeptide(L)'
;MSNLDDTKKKIGIDSLSKEDREKLFKEFVKSGGKVLSERELMRQKIKEQLAKQKSIKTPTGSPQPKSQIQTKPQTQLKPQQVSQKKKEEKKDTLNITLLDRIKVFLNAYFQNTIKLSGYLKTKFFEKTIKEVPTAFNDLRIIAYLLTQKDPKLTTNVKKSLNAISPIGYEIVYRFNELPNQEIFEKIERIYKLFLQTRETSKPEHIKEIIKYIFKKLYLIYPYKDQTKVIVSTALRSVSQYIPKNDFQKMEKLFYKIWEFLFEEYFQQIKSVVDLLIGKEISLSSEHLIKFLEINETDYIGYLTEKMQISKIEEEKPKEEKQQKEQPKEIPITPAEEGIRIINSINLRKIQESIRKKDTYLEYNDKIFITEAIIEFYEKHIYPVLVLKTKYSIIFDP
;
A
#
# COMPACT_ATOMS: atom_id res chain seq x y z
N MET A 1 10.52 -17.83 -12.88
CA MET A 1 10.69 -16.68 -13.80
C MET A 1 11.60 -16.99 -14.99
N SER A 2 12.31 -18.12 -15.03
CA SER A 2 13.20 -18.52 -16.14
C SER A 2 12.53 -18.68 -17.51
N ASN A 3 11.31 -19.23 -17.55
CA ASN A 3 10.69 -19.61 -18.83
C ASN A 3 10.29 -18.42 -19.73
N LEU A 4 10.07 -17.23 -19.17
CA LEU A 4 9.58 -16.07 -19.93
C LEU A 4 10.74 -15.36 -20.65
N ASP A 5 11.90 -15.28 -19.99
CA ASP A 5 13.12 -14.73 -20.57
C ASP A 5 13.71 -15.66 -21.63
N ASP A 6 13.63 -16.98 -21.43
CA ASP A 6 14.02 -17.96 -22.44
C ASP A 6 13.12 -17.91 -23.68
N THR A 7 11.82 -17.63 -23.48
CA THR A 7 10.87 -17.47 -24.58
C THR A 7 11.10 -16.16 -25.33
N LYS A 8 11.37 -15.06 -24.62
CA LYS A 8 11.74 -13.77 -25.24
C LYS A 8 13.02 -13.87 -26.05
N LYS A 9 14.05 -14.56 -25.52
CA LYS A 9 15.30 -14.83 -26.24
C LYS A 9 15.10 -15.71 -27.46
N LYS A 10 14.27 -16.77 -27.36
CA LYS A 10 13.95 -17.65 -28.50
C LYS A 10 13.16 -16.95 -29.62
N ILE A 11 12.31 -15.99 -29.28
CA ILE A 11 11.50 -15.24 -30.25
C ILE A 11 12.29 -14.04 -30.82
N GLY A 12 13.40 -13.62 -30.19
CA GLY A 12 14.22 -12.51 -30.69
C GLY A 12 13.46 -11.17 -30.71
N ILE A 13 12.57 -10.96 -29.73
CA ILE A 13 11.69 -9.77 -29.68
C ILE A 13 12.50 -8.48 -29.66
N ASP A 14 13.65 -8.47 -28.99
CA ASP A 14 14.48 -7.28 -28.82
C ASP A 14 15.15 -6.83 -30.12
N SER A 15 15.36 -7.73 -31.09
CA SER A 15 15.94 -7.41 -32.41
C SER A 15 14.92 -7.10 -33.51
N LEU A 16 13.61 -7.21 -33.23
CA LEU A 16 12.56 -6.98 -34.22
C LEU A 16 12.19 -5.50 -34.35
N SER A 17 11.94 -5.05 -35.59
CA SER A 17 11.45 -3.72 -35.89
C SER A 17 10.05 -3.49 -35.31
N LYS A 18 9.64 -2.23 -35.12
CA LYS A 18 8.30 -1.90 -34.58
C LYS A 18 7.16 -2.49 -35.44
N GLU A 19 7.33 -2.51 -36.75
CA GLU A 19 6.34 -3.03 -37.70
C GLU A 19 6.19 -4.55 -37.59
N ASP A 20 7.29 -5.27 -37.41
CA ASP A 20 7.27 -6.73 -37.26
C ASP A 20 6.69 -7.16 -35.91
N ARG A 21 6.94 -6.37 -34.85
CA ARG A 21 6.31 -6.58 -33.54
C ARG A 21 4.79 -6.43 -33.63
N GLU A 22 4.28 -5.45 -34.38
CA GLU A 22 2.84 -5.28 -34.59
C GLU A 22 2.22 -6.42 -35.41
N LYS A 23 2.93 -6.94 -36.41
CA LYS A 23 2.48 -8.12 -37.18
C LYS A 23 2.40 -9.36 -36.28
N LEU A 24 3.44 -9.63 -35.49
CA LEU A 24 3.47 -10.74 -34.54
C LEU A 24 2.39 -10.61 -33.47
N PHE A 25 2.11 -9.40 -32.99
CA PHE A 25 1.02 -9.15 -32.06
C PHE A 25 -0.35 -9.45 -32.69
N LYS A 26 -0.58 -8.98 -33.93
CA LYS A 26 -1.82 -9.26 -34.67
C LYS A 26 -1.99 -10.76 -34.95
N GLU A 27 -0.91 -11.48 -35.26
CA GLU A 27 -0.92 -12.93 -35.46
C GLU A 27 -1.15 -13.70 -34.16
N PHE A 28 -0.56 -13.26 -33.04
CA PHE A 28 -0.79 -13.84 -31.72
C PHE A 28 -2.27 -13.72 -31.30
N VAL A 29 -2.87 -12.54 -31.48
CA VAL A 29 -4.29 -12.32 -31.19
C VAL A 29 -5.18 -13.12 -32.15
N LYS A 30 -4.85 -13.19 -33.46
CA LYS A 30 -5.56 -14.01 -34.44
C LYS A 30 -5.50 -15.50 -34.14
N SER A 31 -4.39 -15.98 -33.58
CA SER A 31 -4.20 -17.38 -33.20
C SER A 31 -4.90 -17.76 -31.89
N GLY A 32 -5.71 -16.85 -31.31
CA GLY A 32 -6.46 -17.08 -30.07
C GLY A 32 -5.68 -16.76 -28.79
N GLY A 33 -4.52 -16.11 -28.89
CA GLY A 33 -3.76 -15.61 -27.75
C GLY A 33 -4.55 -14.53 -27.02
N LYS A 34 -4.87 -14.76 -25.74
CA LYS A 34 -5.54 -13.78 -24.89
C LYS A 34 -4.50 -12.88 -24.22
N VAL A 35 -4.53 -11.59 -24.55
CA VAL A 35 -3.78 -10.57 -23.80
C VAL A 35 -4.52 -10.38 -22.48
N LEU A 36 -3.91 -10.84 -21.38
CA LEU A 36 -4.44 -10.62 -20.04
C LEU A 36 -4.29 -9.13 -19.73
N SER A 37 -5.39 -8.47 -19.37
CA SER A 37 -5.31 -7.11 -18.83
C SER A 37 -4.61 -7.14 -17.47
N GLU A 38 -4.05 -6.00 -17.06
CA GLU A 38 -3.30 -5.84 -15.79
C GLU A 38 -4.11 -6.34 -14.57
N ARG A 39 -5.44 -6.12 -14.62
CA ARG A 39 -6.42 -6.62 -13.65
C ARG A 39 -6.49 -8.16 -13.59
N GLU A 40 -6.37 -8.85 -14.72
CA GLU A 40 -6.39 -10.32 -14.79
C GLU A 40 -5.08 -10.93 -14.30
N LEU A 41 -3.94 -10.31 -14.64
CA LEU A 41 -2.60 -10.71 -14.19
C LEU A 41 -2.43 -10.56 -12.67
N MET A 42 -2.87 -9.44 -12.10
CA MET A 42 -2.84 -9.27 -10.64
C MET A 42 -3.83 -10.19 -9.92
N ARG A 43 -5.01 -10.43 -10.49
CA ARG A 43 -5.93 -11.43 -9.94
C ARG A 43 -5.34 -12.83 -9.97
N GLN A 44 -4.58 -13.19 -11.00
CA GLN A 44 -3.84 -14.44 -11.04
C GLN A 44 -2.75 -14.48 -9.96
N LYS A 45 -1.94 -13.43 -9.79
CA LYS A 45 -0.94 -13.35 -8.70
C LYS A 45 -1.56 -13.49 -7.30
N ILE A 46 -2.67 -12.78 -7.06
CA ILE A 46 -3.42 -12.87 -5.79
C ILE A 46 -4.01 -14.27 -5.61
N LYS A 47 -4.61 -14.86 -6.65
CA LYS A 47 -5.13 -16.23 -6.60
C LYS A 47 -4.03 -17.26 -6.36
N GLU A 48 -2.88 -17.12 -7.01
CA GLU A 48 -1.73 -18.01 -6.85
C GLU A 48 -1.11 -17.91 -5.46
N GLN A 49 -0.99 -16.70 -4.90
CA GLN A 49 -0.51 -16.52 -3.53
C GLN A 49 -1.50 -17.07 -2.50
N LEU A 50 -2.80 -16.81 -2.66
CA LEU A 50 -3.84 -17.36 -1.79
C LEU A 50 -3.96 -18.89 -1.91
N ALA A 51 -3.74 -19.46 -3.10
CA ALA A 51 -3.70 -20.90 -3.31
C ALA A 51 -2.49 -21.54 -2.63
N LYS A 52 -1.30 -20.92 -2.72
CA LYS A 52 -0.07 -21.37 -2.04
C LYS A 52 -0.18 -21.33 -0.51
N GLN A 53 -0.93 -20.38 0.05
CA GLN A 53 -1.19 -20.34 1.50
C GLN A 53 -2.17 -21.41 1.98
N LYS A 54 -3.13 -21.85 1.13
CA LYS A 54 -4.04 -22.95 1.46
C LYS A 54 -3.36 -24.33 1.48
N SER A 55 -2.29 -24.52 0.71
CA SER A 55 -1.55 -25.78 0.67
C SER A 55 -0.60 -26.03 1.85
N ILE A 56 -0.46 -25.10 2.80
CA ILE A 56 0.47 -25.22 3.95
C ILE A 56 -0.26 -25.58 5.26
N LYS A 57 -1.60 -25.65 5.26
CA LYS A 57 -2.39 -26.06 6.44
C LYS A 57 -3.12 -27.38 6.21
N THR A 58 -2.37 -28.49 6.22
CA THR A 58 -2.88 -29.82 6.59
C THR A 58 -1.71 -30.72 6.97
N PRO A 59 -1.39 -30.87 8.27
CA PRO A 59 -0.56 -31.95 8.76
C PRO A 59 -1.48 -33.01 9.40
N THR A 60 -1.92 -33.99 8.63
CA THR A 60 -2.42 -35.26 9.19
C THR A 60 -2.31 -36.35 8.13
N GLY A 61 -1.53 -37.37 8.47
CA GLY A 61 -1.10 -38.42 7.56
C GLY A 61 -2.17 -39.44 7.19
N SER A 62 -1.96 -40.08 6.04
CA SER A 62 -2.11 -41.51 5.78
C SER A 62 -1.78 -41.79 4.30
N PRO A 63 -1.40 -43.03 3.94
CA PRO A 63 -0.41 -43.30 2.89
C PRO A 63 -0.99 -43.37 1.47
N GLN A 64 -0.11 -43.07 0.52
CA GLN A 64 -0.27 -43.37 -0.91
C GLN A 64 -0.71 -44.82 -1.16
N PRO A 65 -1.50 -45.04 -2.23
CA PRO A 65 -1.25 -46.16 -3.12
C PRO A 65 -0.78 -45.65 -4.49
N LYS A 66 0.12 -46.48 -5.03
CA LYS A 66 0.94 -46.27 -6.21
C LYS A 66 0.13 -46.36 -7.51
N SER A 67 0.64 -45.67 -8.52
CA SER A 67 0.73 -46.08 -9.93
C SER A 67 -0.51 -46.66 -10.61
N GLN A 68 -0.95 -46.01 -11.69
CA GLN A 68 -0.90 -46.65 -13.01
C GLN A 68 -0.97 -45.60 -14.13
N ILE A 69 0.12 -45.56 -14.88
CA ILE A 69 0.28 -44.92 -16.18
C ILE A 69 -0.51 -45.80 -17.16
N GLN A 70 -1.54 -45.24 -17.81
CA GLN A 70 -2.08 -45.80 -19.04
C GLN A 70 -2.05 -44.74 -20.13
N THR A 71 -1.03 -44.87 -20.96
CA THR A 71 -0.95 -44.36 -22.33
C THR A 71 -2.02 -45.03 -23.18
N LYS A 72 -2.74 -44.26 -24.01
CA LYS A 72 -3.34 -44.68 -25.29
C LYS A 72 -3.72 -43.42 -26.11
N PRO A 73 -3.85 -43.54 -27.45
CA PRO A 73 -3.21 -42.63 -28.39
C PRO A 73 -4.18 -41.70 -29.12
N GLN A 74 -3.57 -40.74 -29.83
CA GLN A 74 -4.15 -39.82 -30.78
C GLN A 74 -5.31 -40.40 -31.59
N THR A 75 -6.43 -39.68 -31.66
CA THR A 75 -7.38 -39.82 -32.76
C THR A 75 -7.92 -38.44 -33.15
N GLN A 76 -7.38 -38.00 -34.28
CA GLN A 76 -7.99 -37.24 -35.38
C GLN A 76 -9.03 -36.15 -35.04
N LEU A 77 -8.61 -34.94 -35.39
CA LEU A 77 -9.38 -33.73 -35.68
C LEU A 77 -10.65 -34.01 -36.50
N LYS A 78 -11.79 -33.49 -36.04
CA LYS A 78 -12.84 -32.95 -36.89
C LYS A 78 -13.23 -31.55 -36.42
N PRO A 79 -13.46 -30.60 -37.34
CA PRO A 79 -13.63 -29.18 -37.01
C PRO A 79 -15.05 -28.93 -36.54
N GLN A 80 -15.21 -28.57 -35.26
CA GLN A 80 -16.50 -28.12 -34.74
C GLN A 80 -16.60 -26.61 -34.89
N GLN A 81 -17.57 -26.21 -35.71
CA GLN A 81 -17.93 -24.85 -36.06
C GLN A 81 -17.97 -23.94 -34.83
N VAL A 82 -17.18 -22.87 -34.88
CA VAL A 82 -17.20 -21.78 -33.91
C VAL A 82 -18.49 -20.99 -34.16
N SER A 83 -19.55 -21.38 -33.45
CA SER A 83 -20.73 -20.56 -33.31
C SER A 83 -20.36 -19.34 -32.45
N GLN A 84 -20.21 -18.19 -33.10
CA GLN A 84 -20.00 -16.89 -32.47
C GLN A 84 -21.25 -16.52 -31.66
N LYS A 85 -21.39 -17.05 -30.44
CA LYS A 85 -22.20 -16.40 -29.42
C LYS A 85 -21.43 -15.18 -28.94
N LYS A 86 -21.85 -14.00 -29.39
CA LYS A 86 -21.61 -12.72 -28.70
C LYS A 86 -21.87 -12.97 -27.22
N LYS A 87 -20.81 -13.02 -26.41
CA LYS A 87 -20.92 -12.88 -24.96
C LYS A 87 -21.35 -11.44 -24.72
N GLU A 88 -22.65 -11.23 -24.64
CA GLU A 88 -23.17 -10.14 -23.82
C GLU A 88 -22.46 -10.24 -22.47
N GLU A 89 -21.81 -9.16 -22.06
CA GLU A 89 -21.33 -8.96 -20.70
C GLU A 89 -22.55 -9.09 -19.78
N LYS A 90 -22.80 -10.32 -19.31
CA LYS A 90 -23.69 -10.52 -18.17
C LYS A 90 -23.07 -9.71 -17.05
N LYS A 91 -23.71 -8.59 -16.71
CA LYS A 91 -23.54 -7.94 -15.42
C LYS A 91 -23.75 -9.04 -14.40
N ASP A 92 -22.67 -9.54 -13.80
CA ASP A 92 -22.74 -10.43 -12.65
C ASP A 92 -23.50 -9.66 -11.58
N THR A 93 -24.81 -9.87 -11.48
CA THR A 93 -25.61 -9.39 -10.36
C THR A 93 -25.47 -10.43 -9.27
N LEU A 94 -24.90 -10.03 -8.12
CA LEU A 94 -24.85 -10.87 -6.94
C LEU A 94 -26.28 -11.24 -6.55
N ASN A 95 -26.69 -12.48 -6.84
CA ASN A 95 -27.93 -13.03 -6.32
C ASN A 95 -27.72 -13.29 -4.82
N ILE A 96 -28.24 -12.39 -4.00
CA ILE A 96 -28.22 -12.46 -2.54
C ILE A 96 -29.54 -13.06 -2.08
N THR A 97 -29.47 -14.24 -1.47
CA THR A 97 -30.63 -14.91 -0.88
C THR A 97 -30.82 -14.51 0.58
N LEU A 98 -32.02 -14.72 1.14
CA LEU A 98 -32.26 -14.52 2.58
C LEU A 98 -31.38 -15.46 3.44
N LEU A 99 -31.13 -16.68 2.96
CA LEU A 99 -30.22 -17.63 3.60
C LEU A 99 -28.78 -17.11 3.62
N ASP A 100 -28.31 -16.46 2.55
CA ASP A 100 -26.98 -15.81 2.52
C ASP A 100 -26.88 -14.74 3.61
N ARG A 101 -27.92 -13.91 3.78
CA ARG A 101 -27.96 -12.85 4.80
C ARG A 101 -27.95 -13.42 6.22
N ILE A 102 -28.73 -14.46 6.46
CA ILE A 102 -28.75 -15.16 7.76
C ILE A 102 -27.37 -15.78 8.03
N LYS A 103 -26.76 -16.42 7.03
CA LYS A 103 -25.43 -17.05 7.17
C LYS A 103 -24.36 -16.02 7.56
N VAL A 104 -24.30 -14.87 6.88
CA VAL A 104 -23.31 -13.83 7.22
C VAL A 104 -23.59 -13.18 8.57
N PHE A 105 -24.86 -13.01 8.93
CA PHE A 105 -25.24 -12.52 10.26
C PHE A 105 -24.78 -13.48 11.35
N LEU A 106 -25.07 -14.77 11.21
CA LEU A 106 -24.62 -15.79 12.17
C LEU A 106 -23.09 -15.85 12.22
N ASN A 107 -22.40 -15.82 11.10
CA ASN A 107 -20.94 -15.80 11.06
C ASN A 107 -20.38 -14.58 11.82
N ALA A 108 -20.88 -13.37 11.58
CA ALA A 108 -20.47 -12.17 12.30
C ALA A 108 -20.77 -12.25 13.81
N TYR A 109 -21.92 -12.84 14.18
CA TYR A 109 -22.28 -13.06 15.58
C TYR A 109 -21.31 -14.03 16.29
N PHE A 110 -20.98 -15.16 15.66
CA PHE A 110 -20.03 -16.15 16.18
C PHE A 110 -18.58 -15.66 16.18
N GLN A 111 -18.21 -14.79 15.23
CA GLN A 111 -16.93 -14.06 15.21
C GLN A 111 -16.87 -12.94 16.27
N ASN A 112 -17.90 -12.81 17.10
CA ASN A 112 -17.96 -11.85 18.20
C ASN A 112 -17.90 -10.38 17.75
N THR A 113 -18.40 -10.07 16.54
CA THR A 113 -18.37 -8.71 15.97
C THR A 113 -19.71 -7.98 16.09
N ILE A 114 -20.84 -8.69 16.03
CA ILE A 114 -22.19 -8.13 16.18
C ILE A 114 -22.99 -8.74 17.33
N LYS A 115 -23.90 -7.95 17.91
CA LYS A 115 -24.92 -8.37 18.86
C LYS A 115 -26.12 -8.95 18.09
N LEU A 116 -26.98 -9.68 18.79
CA LEU A 116 -28.22 -10.20 18.19
C LEU A 116 -29.15 -9.06 17.71
N SER A 117 -29.04 -7.86 18.30
CA SER A 117 -29.73 -6.65 17.87
C SER A 117 -29.20 -6.04 16.56
N GLY A 118 -28.15 -6.61 15.96
CA GLY A 118 -27.50 -6.11 14.75
C GLY A 118 -26.49 -4.97 14.99
N TYR A 119 -26.37 -4.46 16.21
CA TYR A 119 -25.34 -3.49 16.59
C TYR A 119 -23.98 -4.14 16.75
N LEU A 120 -22.90 -3.39 16.55
CA LEU A 120 -21.55 -3.90 16.80
C LEU A 120 -21.35 -4.24 18.29
N LYS A 121 -20.59 -5.30 18.59
CA LYS A 121 -20.18 -5.59 19.96
C LYS A 121 -19.16 -4.54 20.41
N THR A 122 -19.24 -4.15 21.68
CA THR A 122 -18.41 -3.09 22.27
C THR A 122 -16.92 -3.33 22.06
N LYS A 123 -16.43 -4.55 22.32
CA LYS A 123 -15.03 -4.93 22.12
C LYS A 123 -14.56 -4.75 20.67
N PHE A 124 -15.37 -5.19 19.69
CA PHE A 124 -15.02 -5.03 18.27
C PHE A 124 -15.07 -3.55 17.85
N PHE A 125 -16.07 -2.82 18.34
CA PHE A 125 -16.23 -1.41 18.07
C PHE A 125 -15.05 -0.59 18.60
N GLU A 126 -14.64 -0.81 19.85
CA GLU A 126 -13.46 -0.21 20.47
C GLU A 126 -12.18 -0.52 19.70
N LYS A 127 -11.98 -1.78 19.28
CA LYS A 127 -10.86 -2.15 18.40
C LYS A 127 -10.85 -1.33 17.12
N THR A 128 -12.01 -1.21 16.48
CA THR A 128 -12.17 -0.52 15.18
C THR A 128 -11.87 0.97 15.30
N ILE A 129 -12.34 1.63 16.35
CA ILE A 129 -12.29 3.10 16.50
C ILE A 129 -11.11 3.60 17.34
N LYS A 130 -10.40 2.72 18.05
CA LYS A 130 -9.29 3.10 18.93
C LYS A 130 -8.02 2.31 18.63
N GLU A 131 -8.08 0.98 18.75
CA GLU A 131 -6.87 0.14 18.68
C GLU A 131 -6.29 0.12 17.25
N VAL A 132 -7.13 -0.01 16.23
CA VAL A 132 -6.68 -0.01 14.82
C VAL A 132 -6.11 1.33 14.37
N PRO A 133 -6.75 2.49 14.64
CA PRO A 133 -6.14 3.79 14.36
C PRO A 133 -4.80 3.99 15.08
N THR A 134 -4.68 3.52 16.32
CA THR A 134 -3.41 3.56 17.07
C THR A 134 -2.35 2.70 16.39
N ALA A 135 -2.69 1.46 16.04
CA ALA A 135 -1.82 0.56 15.29
C ALA A 135 -1.38 1.14 13.94
N PHE A 136 -2.27 1.81 13.20
CA PHE A 136 -1.93 2.46 11.94
C PHE A 136 -0.96 3.63 12.15
N ASN A 137 -1.14 4.42 13.21
CA ASN A 137 -0.22 5.49 13.57
C ASN A 137 1.17 4.94 13.96
N ASP A 138 1.22 3.87 14.74
CA ASP A 138 2.49 3.23 15.13
C ASP A 138 3.23 2.65 13.91
N LEU A 139 2.50 2.02 12.99
CA LEU A 139 3.07 1.57 11.70
C LEU A 139 3.60 2.73 10.86
N ARG A 140 2.90 3.87 10.84
CA ARG A 140 3.40 5.10 10.20
C ARG A 140 4.68 5.61 10.86
N ILE A 141 4.78 5.59 12.19
CA ILE A 141 6.00 6.01 12.90
C ILE A 141 7.19 5.14 12.48
N ILE A 142 6.99 3.81 12.45
CA ILE A 142 8.02 2.86 11.98
C ILE A 142 8.39 3.16 10.53
N ALA A 143 7.40 3.39 9.66
CA ALA A 143 7.66 3.65 8.25
C ALA A 143 8.36 4.99 7.99
N TYR A 144 7.98 6.05 8.70
CA TYR A 144 8.60 7.37 8.62
C TYR A 144 10.10 7.28 8.97
N LEU A 145 10.41 6.55 10.05
CA LEU A 145 11.79 6.27 10.45
C LEU A 145 12.60 5.59 9.32
N LEU A 146 11.99 4.63 8.63
CA LEU A 146 12.65 3.82 7.60
C LEU A 146 12.72 4.50 6.22
N THR A 147 11.84 5.46 5.94
CA THR A 147 11.66 5.99 4.56
C THR A 147 11.85 7.49 4.42
N GLN A 148 11.77 8.28 5.50
CA GLN A 148 11.72 9.75 5.42
C GLN A 148 12.63 10.47 6.41
N LYS A 149 13.12 9.80 7.47
CA LYS A 149 13.91 10.47 8.53
C LYS A 149 15.26 11.02 8.05
N ASP A 150 15.98 10.28 7.22
CA ASP A 150 17.31 10.68 6.72
C ASP A 150 17.52 10.11 5.31
N PRO A 151 17.92 10.92 4.32
CA PRO A 151 18.23 10.47 2.96
C PRO A 151 19.28 9.35 2.88
N LYS A 152 20.31 9.38 3.76
CA LYS A 152 21.37 8.36 3.79
C LYS A 152 20.82 7.03 4.30
N LEU A 153 20.03 7.07 5.39
CA LEU A 153 19.35 5.89 5.93
C LEU A 153 18.37 5.30 4.91
N THR A 154 17.59 6.16 4.27
CA THR A 154 16.61 5.77 3.26
C THR A 154 17.28 5.06 2.08
N THR A 155 18.47 5.49 1.67
CA THR A 155 19.24 4.84 0.61
C THR A 155 19.71 3.44 1.03
N ASN A 156 20.21 3.29 2.27
CA ASN A 156 20.63 2.00 2.80
C ASN A 156 19.45 1.04 2.99
N VAL A 157 18.31 1.54 3.48
CA VAL A 157 17.06 0.78 3.58
C VAL A 157 16.60 0.32 2.20
N LYS A 158 16.55 1.22 1.20
CA LYS A 158 16.20 0.88 -0.19
C LYS A 158 17.09 -0.22 -0.76
N LYS A 159 18.41 -0.12 -0.58
CA LYS A 159 19.36 -1.16 -1.04
C LYS A 159 19.09 -2.50 -0.36
N SER A 160 18.94 -2.49 0.97
CA SER A 160 18.70 -3.71 1.76
C SER A 160 17.37 -4.37 1.40
N LEU A 161 16.33 -3.58 1.16
CA LEU A 161 15.01 -4.08 0.79
C LEU A 161 14.96 -4.60 -0.64
N ASN A 162 15.56 -3.88 -1.59
CA ASN A 162 15.62 -4.32 -3.00
C ASN A 162 16.36 -5.65 -3.18
N ALA A 163 17.32 -5.96 -2.30
CA ALA A 163 18.02 -7.25 -2.29
C ALA A 163 17.09 -8.43 -1.93
N ILE A 164 16.07 -8.19 -1.10
CA ILE A 164 15.10 -9.22 -0.69
C ILE A 164 13.89 -9.25 -1.60
N SER A 165 13.38 -8.08 -1.96
CA SER A 165 12.14 -7.93 -2.70
C SER A 165 12.09 -6.59 -3.42
N PRO A 166 11.85 -6.56 -4.74
CA PRO A 166 11.67 -5.31 -5.48
C PRO A 166 10.55 -4.42 -4.91
N ILE A 167 9.49 -5.02 -4.35
CA ILE A 167 8.36 -4.31 -3.74
C ILE A 167 8.57 -3.97 -2.26
N GLY A 168 9.71 -4.35 -1.68
CA GLY A 168 9.95 -4.25 -0.24
C GLY A 168 9.89 -2.81 0.28
N TYR A 169 10.51 -1.89 -0.45
CA TYR A 169 10.45 -0.47 -0.12
C TYR A 169 9.03 0.10 -0.23
N GLU A 170 8.28 -0.30 -1.27
CA GLU A 170 6.89 0.13 -1.44
C GLU A 170 6.01 -0.33 -0.28
N ILE A 171 6.14 -1.58 0.16
CA ILE A 171 5.36 -2.11 1.31
C ILE A 171 5.57 -1.25 2.56
N VAL A 172 6.82 -0.92 2.90
CA VAL A 172 7.11 -0.07 4.05
C VAL A 172 6.59 1.35 3.82
N TYR A 173 6.74 1.88 2.62
CA TYR A 173 6.24 3.22 2.28
C TYR A 173 4.72 3.35 2.43
N ARG A 174 3.95 2.32 2.03
CA ARG A 174 2.48 2.30 2.14
C ARG A 174 1.97 2.38 3.58
N PHE A 175 2.78 2.07 4.58
CA PHE A 175 2.41 2.28 5.98
C PHE A 175 2.26 3.77 6.32
N ASN A 176 2.98 4.67 5.64
CA ASN A 176 2.78 6.12 5.79
C ASN A 176 1.38 6.56 5.33
N GLU A 177 0.77 5.80 4.41
CA GLU A 177 -0.55 6.07 3.84
C GLU A 177 -1.68 5.35 4.60
N LEU A 178 -1.38 4.65 5.71
CA LEU A 178 -2.40 3.96 6.51
C LEU A 178 -3.28 4.95 7.30
N PRO A 179 -2.75 6.00 7.94
CA PRO A 179 -3.59 7.01 8.55
C PRO A 179 -4.17 7.94 7.49
N ASN A 180 -5.48 8.13 7.50
CA ASN A 180 -6.16 9.15 6.69
C ASN A 180 -6.80 10.14 7.66
N GLN A 181 -6.44 11.42 7.54
CA GLN A 181 -6.84 12.47 8.47
C GLN A 181 -8.38 12.60 8.54
N GLU A 182 -9.06 12.69 7.40
CA GLU A 182 -10.52 12.86 7.35
C GLU A 182 -11.26 11.68 8.01
N ILE A 183 -10.83 10.45 7.73
CA ILE A 183 -11.41 9.24 8.33
C ILE A 183 -11.11 9.21 9.83
N PHE A 184 -9.91 9.60 10.26
CA PHE A 184 -9.51 9.57 11.68
C PHE A 184 -10.24 10.64 12.50
N GLU A 185 -10.48 11.82 11.93
CA GLU A 185 -11.33 12.84 12.55
C GLU A 185 -12.78 12.34 12.72
N LYS A 186 -13.33 11.64 11.72
CA LYS A 186 -14.64 10.98 11.83
C LYS A 186 -14.64 9.94 12.95
N ILE A 187 -13.60 9.09 13.00
CA ILE A 187 -13.42 8.08 14.05
C ILE A 187 -13.36 8.73 15.44
N GLU A 188 -12.62 9.83 15.59
CA GLU A 188 -12.48 10.52 16.87
C GLU A 188 -13.83 11.09 17.36
N ARG A 189 -14.62 11.69 16.46
CA ARG A 189 -15.98 12.17 16.78
C ARG A 189 -16.87 11.01 17.27
N ILE A 190 -16.85 9.89 16.57
CA ILE A 190 -17.61 8.68 16.95
C ILE A 190 -17.13 8.13 18.29
N TYR A 191 -15.81 8.10 18.52
CA TYR A 191 -15.24 7.62 19.78
C TYR A 191 -15.62 8.53 20.96
N LYS A 192 -15.61 9.85 20.79
CA LYS A 192 -16.08 10.81 21.80
C LYS A 192 -17.55 10.57 22.17
N LEU A 193 -18.42 10.40 21.17
CA LEU A 193 -19.84 10.07 21.40
C LEU A 193 -20.00 8.73 22.11
N PHE A 194 -19.21 7.73 21.75
CA PHE A 194 -19.21 6.43 22.40
C PHE A 194 -18.78 6.50 23.87
N LEU A 195 -17.78 7.33 24.21
CA LEU A 195 -17.37 7.52 25.60
C LEU A 195 -18.47 8.16 26.46
N GLN A 196 -19.29 9.03 25.87
CA GLN A 196 -20.39 9.72 26.54
C GLN A 196 -21.63 8.82 26.71
N THR A 197 -22.05 8.16 25.63
CA THR A 197 -23.32 7.42 25.56
C THR A 197 -23.18 5.93 25.88
N ARG A 198 -21.96 5.39 25.74
CA ARG A 198 -21.68 3.94 25.72
C ARG A 198 -22.44 3.17 24.64
N GLU A 199 -23.01 3.87 23.66
CA GLU A 199 -23.75 3.28 22.57
C GLU A 199 -22.84 2.91 21.41
N THR A 200 -22.94 1.65 20.98
CA THR A 200 -22.26 1.14 19.79
C THR A 200 -23.06 1.50 18.54
N SER A 201 -22.40 1.58 17.39
CA SER A 201 -23.08 1.83 16.10
C SER A 201 -23.50 0.54 15.39
N LYS A 202 -24.48 0.64 14.49
CA LYS A 202 -24.73 -0.39 13.48
C LYS A 202 -23.62 -0.37 12.43
N PRO A 203 -23.27 -1.51 11.80
CA PRO A 203 -22.25 -1.57 10.76
C PRO A 203 -22.46 -0.54 9.64
N GLU A 204 -23.71 -0.30 9.24
CA GLU A 204 -24.08 0.63 8.16
C GLU A 204 -23.68 2.07 8.47
N HIS A 205 -23.77 2.50 9.73
CA HIS A 205 -23.46 3.87 10.15
C HIS A 205 -21.96 4.18 10.10
N ILE A 206 -21.11 3.15 10.23
CA ILE A 206 -19.65 3.28 10.16
C ILE A 206 -19.07 2.55 8.94
N LYS A 207 -19.89 2.33 7.91
CA LYS A 207 -19.54 1.58 6.70
C LYS A 207 -18.29 2.13 6.02
N GLU A 208 -18.15 3.44 5.94
CA GLU A 208 -16.97 4.09 5.34
C GLU A 208 -15.68 3.75 6.08
N ILE A 209 -15.72 3.76 7.42
CA ILE A 209 -14.58 3.43 8.29
C ILE A 209 -14.21 1.96 8.13
N ILE A 210 -15.22 1.06 8.15
CA ILE A 210 -15.00 -0.39 7.95
C ILE A 210 -14.40 -0.64 6.55
N LYS A 211 -14.96 -0.03 5.51
CA LYS A 211 -14.44 -0.13 4.14
C LYS A 211 -13.00 0.36 4.05
N TYR A 212 -12.70 1.51 4.64
CA TYR A 212 -11.35 2.09 4.64
C TYR A 212 -10.33 1.16 5.29
N ILE A 213 -10.60 0.75 6.54
CA ILE A 213 -9.70 -0.11 7.30
C ILE A 213 -9.52 -1.45 6.58
N PHE A 214 -10.61 -2.07 6.12
CA PHE A 214 -10.53 -3.35 5.44
C PHE A 214 -9.79 -3.24 4.11
N LYS A 215 -10.01 -2.19 3.31
CA LYS A 215 -9.26 -1.94 2.06
C LYS A 215 -7.77 -1.90 2.32
N LYS A 216 -7.30 -1.15 3.33
CA LYS A 216 -5.88 -1.03 3.66
C LYS A 216 -5.27 -2.37 4.08
N LEU A 217 -5.95 -3.13 4.93
CA LEU A 217 -5.49 -4.45 5.34
C LEU A 217 -5.54 -5.47 4.19
N TYR A 218 -6.59 -5.43 3.37
CA TYR A 218 -6.80 -6.32 2.23
C TYR A 218 -5.67 -6.21 1.20
N LEU A 219 -5.22 -5.00 0.89
CA LEU A 219 -4.13 -4.77 -0.07
C LEU A 219 -2.80 -5.34 0.41
N ILE A 220 -2.55 -5.30 1.72
CA ILE A 220 -1.33 -5.80 2.35
C ILE A 220 -1.39 -7.31 2.61
N TYR A 221 -2.59 -7.88 2.80
CA TYR A 221 -2.83 -9.27 3.18
C TYR A 221 -2.08 -10.33 2.35
N PRO A 222 -2.02 -10.25 1.00
CA PRO A 222 -1.28 -11.23 0.19
C PRO A 222 0.22 -11.29 0.53
N TYR A 223 0.76 -10.20 1.07
CA TYR A 223 2.16 -10.05 1.42
C TYR A 223 2.43 -10.24 2.92
N LYS A 224 1.43 -10.66 3.72
CA LYS A 224 1.50 -10.60 5.18
C LYS A 224 2.75 -11.21 5.82
N ASP A 225 3.21 -12.34 5.28
CA ASP A 225 4.38 -13.07 5.80
C ASP A 225 5.68 -12.44 5.30
N GLN A 226 5.69 -12.01 4.03
CA GLN A 226 6.81 -11.32 3.42
C GLN A 226 7.07 -9.97 4.11
N THR A 227 6.02 -9.25 4.48
CA THR A 227 6.12 -7.96 5.17
C THR A 227 6.84 -8.07 6.51
N LYS A 228 6.66 -9.17 7.25
CA LYS A 228 7.42 -9.41 8.49
C LYS A 228 8.94 -9.42 8.25
N VAL A 229 9.36 -10.14 7.22
CA VAL A 229 10.76 -10.26 6.81
C VAL A 229 11.31 -8.92 6.32
N ILE A 230 10.52 -8.22 5.49
CA ILE A 230 10.86 -6.89 4.96
C ILE A 230 11.09 -5.90 6.10
N VAL A 231 10.15 -5.78 7.03
CA VAL A 231 10.24 -4.80 8.12
C VAL A 231 11.36 -5.13 9.10
N SER A 232 11.54 -6.40 9.47
CA SER A 232 12.67 -6.81 10.31
C SER A 232 14.01 -6.49 9.65
N THR A 233 14.15 -6.73 8.34
CA THR A 233 15.36 -6.38 7.59
C THR A 233 15.56 -4.87 7.54
N ALA A 234 14.50 -4.11 7.26
CA ALA A 234 14.56 -2.65 7.22
C ALA A 234 15.02 -2.08 8.56
N LEU A 235 14.43 -2.54 9.67
CA LEU A 235 14.83 -2.12 11.01
C LEU A 235 16.29 -2.49 11.31
N ARG A 236 16.75 -3.68 10.91
CA ARG A 236 18.15 -4.11 11.07
C ARG A 236 19.11 -3.23 10.26
N SER A 237 18.72 -2.80 9.07
CA SER A 237 19.56 -1.91 8.25
C SER A 237 19.77 -0.53 8.89
N VAL A 238 18.91 -0.14 9.84
CA VAL A 238 19.01 1.13 10.58
C VAL A 238 19.58 0.91 12.01
N SER A 239 19.87 -0.33 12.42
CA SER A 239 20.35 -0.63 13.79
C SER A 239 21.70 0.00 14.13
N GLN A 240 22.49 0.39 13.11
CA GLN A 240 23.75 1.11 13.31
C GLN A 240 23.54 2.58 13.70
N TYR A 241 22.34 3.12 13.50
CA TYR A 241 22.01 4.54 13.66
C TYR A 241 20.99 4.80 14.78
N ILE A 242 20.51 3.74 15.44
CA ILE A 242 19.52 3.79 16.49
C ILE A 242 20.04 2.96 17.67
N PRO A 243 19.84 3.39 18.93
CA PRO A 243 20.18 2.57 20.08
C PRO A 243 19.55 1.17 20.00
N LYS A 244 20.33 0.14 20.35
CA LYS A 244 19.90 -1.27 20.28
C LYS A 244 18.57 -1.52 21.00
N ASN A 245 18.36 -0.87 22.14
CA ASN A 245 17.11 -0.98 22.91
C ASN A 245 15.89 -0.43 22.15
N ASP A 246 16.04 0.67 21.43
CA ASP A 246 14.94 1.29 20.70
C ASP A 246 14.58 0.48 19.46
N PHE A 247 15.59 -0.03 18.75
CA PHE A 247 15.39 -0.99 17.66
C PHE A 247 14.59 -2.21 18.12
N GLN A 248 14.97 -2.85 19.24
CA GLN A 248 14.28 -4.03 19.76
C GLN A 248 12.84 -3.73 20.20
N LYS A 249 12.60 -2.56 20.80
CA LYS A 249 11.25 -2.10 21.16
C LYS A 249 10.38 -1.92 19.93
N MET A 250 10.90 -1.30 18.87
CA MET A 250 10.17 -1.10 17.62
C MET A 250 9.88 -2.41 16.90
N GLU A 251 10.84 -3.33 16.86
CA GLU A 251 10.63 -4.65 16.26
C GLU A 251 9.54 -5.43 17.01
N LYS A 252 9.59 -5.47 18.36
CA LYS A 252 8.54 -6.08 19.18
C LYS A 252 7.17 -5.41 18.99
N LEU A 253 7.14 -4.07 18.95
CA LEU A 253 5.93 -3.31 18.70
C LEU A 253 5.32 -3.66 17.34
N PHE A 254 6.14 -3.71 16.29
CA PHE A 254 5.72 -4.12 14.95
C PHE A 254 5.06 -5.50 14.97
N TYR A 255 5.73 -6.52 15.53
CA TYR A 255 5.19 -7.88 15.57
C TYR A 255 3.86 -7.95 16.33
N LYS A 256 3.76 -7.28 17.49
CA LYS A 256 2.53 -7.20 18.27
C LYS A 256 1.39 -6.58 17.46
N ILE A 257 1.64 -5.46 16.79
CA ILE A 257 0.66 -4.80 15.92
C ILE A 257 0.26 -5.71 14.77
N TRP A 258 1.24 -6.38 14.16
CA TRP A 258 1.01 -7.23 12.99
C TRP A 258 0.15 -8.45 13.31
N GLU A 259 0.42 -9.11 14.44
CA GLU A 259 -0.38 -10.22 14.95
C GLU A 259 -1.81 -9.77 15.26
N PHE A 260 -1.97 -8.64 15.96
CA PHE A 260 -3.27 -8.05 16.20
C PHE A 260 -4.05 -7.78 14.90
N LEU A 261 -3.44 -7.10 13.92
CA LEU A 261 -4.14 -6.71 12.69
C LEU A 261 -4.52 -7.92 11.82
N PHE A 262 -3.62 -8.89 11.65
CA PHE A 262 -3.79 -9.96 10.65
C PHE A 262 -4.20 -11.32 11.19
N GLU A 263 -3.83 -11.67 12.42
CA GLU A 263 -4.21 -12.95 13.03
C GLU A 263 -5.50 -12.83 13.85
N GLU A 264 -5.75 -11.67 14.47
CA GLU A 264 -6.96 -11.44 15.28
C GLU A 264 -8.03 -10.61 14.54
N TYR A 265 -7.70 -9.38 14.15
CA TYR A 265 -8.69 -8.41 13.70
C TYR A 265 -9.18 -8.64 12.26
N PHE A 266 -8.31 -9.11 11.35
CA PHE A 266 -8.63 -9.28 9.93
C PHE A 266 -9.86 -10.16 9.69
N GLN A 267 -9.98 -11.28 10.39
CA GLN A 267 -11.14 -12.18 10.26
C GLN A 267 -12.41 -11.56 10.82
N GLN A 268 -12.29 -10.79 11.91
CA GLN A 268 -13.40 -10.08 12.51
C GLN A 268 -13.95 -9.03 11.54
N ILE A 269 -13.10 -8.12 11.03
CA ILE A 269 -13.54 -7.09 10.10
C ILE A 269 -14.06 -7.69 8.78
N LYS A 270 -13.48 -8.81 8.31
CA LYS A 270 -13.96 -9.54 7.13
C LYS A 270 -15.41 -10.01 7.31
N SER A 271 -15.77 -10.54 8.47
CA SER A 271 -17.15 -10.96 8.75
C SER A 271 -18.15 -9.80 8.71
N VAL A 272 -17.74 -8.61 9.19
CA VAL A 272 -18.56 -7.40 9.13
C VAL A 272 -18.66 -6.87 7.69
N VAL A 273 -17.61 -6.99 6.88
CA VAL A 273 -17.67 -6.66 5.45
C VAL A 273 -18.62 -7.59 4.70
N ASP A 274 -18.54 -8.90 4.95
CA ASP A 274 -19.48 -9.87 4.36
C ASP A 274 -20.93 -9.58 4.78
N LEU A 275 -21.14 -9.16 6.03
CA LEU A 275 -22.44 -8.71 6.53
C LEU A 275 -22.94 -7.47 5.78
N LEU A 276 -22.10 -6.44 5.59
CA LEU A 276 -22.43 -5.22 4.85
C LEU A 276 -22.75 -5.49 3.37
N ILE A 277 -22.16 -6.53 2.79
CA ILE A 277 -22.47 -6.97 1.43
C ILE A 277 -23.72 -7.88 1.40
N GLY A 278 -24.04 -8.53 2.52
CA GLY A 278 -25.17 -9.45 2.67
C GLY A 278 -24.87 -10.87 2.18
N LYS A 279 -23.61 -11.18 1.84
CA LYS A 279 -23.17 -12.50 1.38
C LYS A 279 -21.69 -12.69 1.69
N GLU A 280 -21.31 -13.93 1.98
CA GLU A 280 -19.91 -14.31 2.17
C GLU A 280 -19.17 -14.25 0.83
N ILE A 281 -18.16 -13.38 0.73
CA ILE A 281 -17.42 -13.17 -0.51
C ILE A 281 -15.97 -13.65 -0.37
N SER A 282 -15.49 -14.38 -1.37
CA SER A 282 -14.09 -14.77 -1.48
C SER A 282 -13.18 -13.55 -1.66
N LEU A 283 -11.99 -13.58 -1.06
CA LEU A 283 -10.99 -12.50 -1.17
C LEU A 283 -10.58 -12.20 -2.62
N SER A 284 -10.70 -13.16 -3.53
CA SER A 284 -10.38 -12.98 -4.96
C SER A 284 -11.56 -12.52 -5.82
N SER A 285 -12.71 -12.23 -5.21
CA SER A 285 -13.93 -11.86 -5.93
C SER A 285 -13.86 -10.45 -6.51
N GLU A 286 -14.34 -10.30 -7.74
CA GLU A 286 -14.51 -9.00 -8.37
C GLU A 286 -15.46 -8.08 -7.58
N HIS A 287 -16.49 -8.66 -6.97
CA HIS A 287 -17.45 -7.89 -6.18
C HIS A 287 -16.81 -7.25 -4.97
N LEU A 288 -15.85 -7.92 -4.33
CA LEU A 288 -15.13 -7.35 -3.20
C LEU A 288 -14.27 -6.17 -3.65
N ILE A 289 -13.57 -6.32 -4.77
CA ILE A 289 -12.76 -5.24 -5.37
C ILE A 289 -13.63 -4.03 -5.71
N LYS A 290 -14.81 -4.25 -6.29
CA LYS A 290 -15.79 -3.19 -6.59
C LYS A 290 -16.35 -2.55 -5.32
N PHE A 291 -16.73 -3.35 -4.33
CA PHE A 291 -17.26 -2.85 -3.06
C PHE A 291 -16.24 -1.97 -2.32
N LEU A 292 -14.96 -2.33 -2.38
CA LEU A 292 -13.85 -1.59 -1.77
C LEU A 292 -13.32 -0.44 -2.63
N GLU A 293 -13.82 -0.26 -3.85
CA GLU A 293 -13.36 0.80 -4.77
C GLU A 293 -11.83 0.78 -4.91
N ILE A 294 -11.28 -0.41 -5.16
CA ILE A 294 -9.84 -0.60 -5.37
C ILE A 294 -9.49 -0.26 -6.81
N ASN A 295 -8.58 0.70 -6.96
CA ASN A 295 -8.02 1.13 -8.24
C ASN A 295 -6.63 0.51 -8.47
N GLU A 296 -6.12 0.61 -9.70
CA GLU A 296 -4.79 0.08 -10.06
C GLU A 296 -3.67 0.69 -9.22
N THR A 297 -3.78 1.98 -8.91
CA THR A 297 -2.82 2.73 -8.09
C THR A 297 -2.73 2.27 -6.64
N ASP A 298 -3.76 1.57 -6.14
CA ASP A 298 -3.83 1.10 -4.76
C ASP A 298 -3.01 -0.18 -4.55
N TYR A 299 -2.76 -0.94 -5.61
CA TYR A 299 -2.05 -2.21 -5.50
C TYR A 299 -0.57 -2.02 -5.21
N ILE A 300 -0.05 -2.94 -4.39
CA ILE A 300 1.38 -3.05 -4.11
C ILE A 300 2.09 -3.56 -5.37
N GLY A 301 3.08 -2.80 -5.82
CA GLY A 301 3.84 -3.03 -7.05
C GLY A 301 3.76 -1.84 -8.01
N TYR A 302 2.67 -1.08 -7.94
CA TYR A 302 2.44 0.06 -8.84
C TYR A 302 3.52 1.14 -8.69
N LEU A 303 3.89 1.51 -7.46
CA LEU A 303 4.93 2.52 -7.24
C LEU A 303 6.31 1.99 -7.66
N THR A 304 6.56 0.71 -7.39
CA THR A 304 7.80 0.03 -7.78
C THR A 304 7.97 0.02 -9.30
N GLU A 305 6.92 -0.34 -10.04
CA GLU A 305 6.91 -0.37 -11.50
C GLU A 305 7.11 1.04 -12.07
N LYS A 306 6.41 2.05 -11.54
CA LYS A 306 6.60 3.45 -11.96
C LYS A 306 8.04 3.93 -11.75
N MET A 307 8.68 3.56 -10.64
CA MET A 307 10.09 3.88 -10.37
C MET A 307 11.07 3.10 -11.25
N GLN A 308 10.69 1.91 -11.73
CA GLN A 308 11.51 1.13 -12.67
C GLN A 308 11.37 1.67 -14.10
N ILE A 309 10.16 2.03 -14.52
CA ILE A 309 9.89 2.63 -15.83
C ILE A 309 10.65 3.96 -15.96
N SER A 310 10.64 4.81 -14.92
CA SER A 310 11.39 6.08 -14.95
C SER A 310 12.91 5.86 -15.08
N LYS A 311 13.46 4.82 -14.45
CA LYS A 311 14.89 4.47 -14.59
C LYS A 311 15.22 3.96 -16.00
N ILE A 312 14.35 3.15 -16.60
CA ILE A 312 14.53 2.64 -17.96
C ILE A 312 14.38 3.76 -19.01
N GLU A 313 13.53 4.76 -18.76
CA GLU A 313 13.42 5.96 -19.61
C GLU A 313 14.64 6.88 -19.49
N GLU A 314 15.29 6.93 -18.32
CA GLU A 314 16.57 7.62 -18.12
C GLU A 314 17.77 6.84 -18.70
N GLU A 315 17.68 5.50 -18.78
CA GLU A 315 18.71 4.60 -19.32
C GLU A 315 18.58 4.28 -20.82
N LYS A 316 17.49 4.72 -21.49
CA LYS A 316 17.46 4.75 -22.96
C LYS A 316 18.56 5.71 -23.44
N PRO A 317 19.37 5.32 -24.44
CA PRO A 317 20.58 6.06 -24.78
C PRO A 317 20.23 7.49 -25.14
N LYS A 318 20.66 8.42 -24.28
CA LYS A 318 21.01 9.79 -24.68
C LYS A 318 22.26 9.72 -25.57
N GLU A 319 22.12 9.09 -26.72
CA GLU A 319 23.01 9.38 -27.85
C GLU A 319 22.57 10.74 -28.38
N GLU A 320 23.55 11.66 -28.42
CA GLU A 320 23.46 13.06 -28.84
C GLU A 320 22.78 14.03 -27.87
N LYS A 321 23.58 14.51 -26.90
CA LYS A 321 23.97 15.93 -26.86
C LYS A 321 25.07 16.20 -25.84
N GLN A 322 26.26 16.44 -26.40
CA GLN A 322 27.30 17.39 -26.00
C GLN A 322 27.69 17.49 -24.51
N GLN A 323 28.96 17.16 -24.29
CA GLN A 323 29.80 17.59 -23.18
C GLN A 323 29.46 19.02 -22.72
N LYS A 324 29.05 19.14 -21.45
CA LYS A 324 29.32 20.32 -20.65
C LYS A 324 30.07 19.88 -19.41
N GLU A 325 31.21 20.52 -19.22
CA GLU A 325 32.16 20.36 -18.14
C GLU A 325 31.46 20.37 -16.77
N GLN A 326 31.89 19.47 -15.90
CA GLN A 326 31.61 19.54 -14.47
C GLN A 326 32.33 20.77 -13.88
N PRO A 327 31.64 21.70 -13.20
CA PRO A 327 32.32 22.66 -12.36
C PRO A 327 32.77 21.95 -11.09
N LYS A 328 34.06 22.10 -10.76
CA LYS A 328 34.65 21.69 -9.48
C LYS A 328 33.86 22.26 -8.30
N GLU A 329 33.45 21.40 -7.38
CA GLU A 329 32.86 21.80 -6.09
C GLU A 329 33.92 22.53 -5.25
N ILE A 330 33.69 23.82 -5.02
CA ILE A 330 34.35 24.60 -3.97
C ILE A 330 33.56 24.34 -2.67
N PRO A 331 34.21 24.12 -1.51
CA PRO A 331 33.50 23.91 -0.25
C PRO A 331 32.69 25.18 0.10
N ILE A 332 31.36 25.06 0.01
CA ILE A 332 30.41 26.13 0.30
C ILE A 332 30.37 26.32 1.82
N THR A 333 30.55 27.55 2.27
CA THR A 333 30.44 27.87 3.70
C THR A 333 28.97 27.85 4.14
N PRO A 334 28.65 27.50 5.41
CA PRO A 334 27.27 27.43 5.90
C PRO A 334 26.44 28.71 5.69
N ALA A 335 27.10 29.88 5.62
CA ALA A 335 26.48 31.15 5.32
C ALA A 335 25.98 31.26 3.86
N GLU A 336 26.76 30.75 2.90
CA GLU A 336 26.39 30.74 1.48
C GLU A 336 25.26 29.75 1.19
N GLU A 337 25.21 28.63 1.92
CA GLU A 337 24.10 27.69 1.88
C GLU A 337 22.82 28.34 2.44
N GLY A 338 22.92 29.10 3.53
CA GLY A 338 21.83 29.92 4.07
C GLY A 338 21.31 30.94 3.08
N ILE A 339 22.19 31.67 2.39
CA ILE A 339 21.82 32.66 1.36
C ILE A 339 21.17 31.98 0.14
N ARG A 340 21.63 30.79 -0.28
CA ARG A 340 20.98 30.01 -1.34
C ARG A 340 19.59 29.54 -0.95
N ILE A 341 19.39 29.11 0.29
CA ILE A 341 18.07 28.73 0.81
C ILE A 341 17.15 29.95 0.79
N ILE A 342 17.59 31.09 1.31
CA ILE A 342 16.81 32.34 1.31
C ILE A 342 16.42 32.75 -0.12
N ASN A 343 17.36 32.68 -1.07
CA ASN A 343 17.11 33.03 -2.47
C ASN A 343 16.24 32.00 -3.22
N SER A 344 16.15 30.77 -2.72
CA SER A 344 15.26 29.73 -3.27
C SER A 344 13.80 29.87 -2.82
N ILE A 345 13.53 30.73 -1.84
CA ILE A 345 12.20 31.00 -1.34
C ILE A 345 11.46 31.87 -2.37
N ASN A 346 10.44 31.30 -2.99
CA ASN A 346 9.54 32.05 -3.86
C ASN A 346 8.51 32.79 -3.00
N LEU A 347 8.87 33.99 -2.54
CA LEU A 347 8.05 34.83 -1.66
C LEU A 347 6.62 35.02 -2.20
N ARG A 348 6.44 35.11 -3.53
CA ARG A 348 5.10 35.25 -4.13
C ARG A 348 4.15 34.10 -3.82
N LYS A 349 4.64 32.86 -3.78
CA LYS A 349 3.81 31.68 -3.47
C LYS A 349 3.40 31.61 -2.00
N ILE A 350 4.26 32.10 -1.11
CA ILE A 350 3.98 32.15 0.34
C ILE A 350 2.97 33.26 0.61
N GLN A 351 3.15 34.42 -0.02
CA GLN A 351 2.21 35.55 0.01
C GLN A 351 0.80 35.15 -0.46
N GLU A 352 0.67 34.31 -1.49
CA GLU A 352 -0.63 33.77 -1.94
C GLU A 352 -1.31 32.84 -0.92
N SER A 353 -0.53 32.14 -0.08
CA SER A 353 -1.08 31.24 0.94
C SER A 353 -1.58 31.96 2.19
N ILE A 354 -0.97 33.09 2.54
CA ILE A 354 -1.30 33.91 3.72
C ILE A 354 -2.56 34.77 3.47
N ARG A 355 -2.74 35.26 2.22
CA ARG A 355 -3.84 36.14 1.82
C ARG A 355 -5.25 35.54 1.95
N LYS A 356 -5.37 34.27 2.35
CA LYS A 356 -6.67 33.64 2.68
C LYS A 356 -7.33 34.16 3.96
N LYS A 357 -6.65 35.03 4.73
CA LYS A 357 -7.24 35.76 5.86
C LYS A 357 -7.35 37.24 5.50
N ASP A 358 -8.58 37.77 5.49
CA ASP A 358 -8.97 39.13 5.12
C ASP A 358 -8.04 40.23 5.67
N THR A 359 -7.04 40.64 4.88
CA THR A 359 -6.20 41.80 5.18
C THR A 359 -5.89 42.59 3.91
N TYR A 360 -6.16 43.90 3.97
CA TYR A 360 -5.98 44.88 2.89
C TYR A 360 -4.55 45.43 2.86
N LEU A 361 -3.54 44.55 2.82
CA LEU A 361 -2.13 44.96 2.78
C LEU A 361 -1.55 44.81 1.36
N GLU A 362 -0.71 45.77 0.97
CA GLU A 362 -0.07 45.77 -0.35
C GLU A 362 1.11 44.77 -0.39
N TYR A 363 1.37 44.19 -1.57
CA TYR A 363 2.36 43.11 -1.77
C TYR A 363 3.80 43.46 -1.38
N ASN A 364 4.13 44.75 -1.32
CA ASN A 364 5.45 45.27 -0.97
C ASN A 364 5.51 45.79 0.48
N ASP A 365 4.47 45.60 1.28
CA ASP A 365 4.49 46.01 2.67
C ASP A 365 5.55 45.18 3.44
N LYS A 366 6.44 45.89 4.12
CA LYS A 366 7.53 45.31 4.91
C LYS A 366 6.98 44.41 6.01
N ILE A 367 5.80 44.71 6.54
CA ILE A 367 5.13 43.89 7.57
C ILE A 367 4.78 42.52 7.00
N PHE A 368 4.20 42.49 5.79
CA PHE A 368 3.76 41.27 5.13
C PHE A 368 4.94 40.40 4.66
N ILE A 369 6.01 41.02 4.17
CA ILE A 369 7.26 40.32 3.83
C ILE A 369 7.87 39.69 5.09
N THR A 370 7.84 40.41 6.22
CA THR A 370 8.37 39.91 7.49
C THR A 370 7.54 38.73 8.01
N GLU A 371 6.21 38.81 7.94
CA GLU A 371 5.31 37.72 8.35
C GLU A 371 5.52 36.46 7.50
N ALA A 372 5.63 36.60 6.18
CA ALA A 372 5.91 35.48 5.27
C ALA A 372 7.27 34.81 5.54
N ILE A 373 8.29 35.59 5.90
CA ILE A 373 9.60 35.07 6.28
C ILE A 373 9.53 34.34 7.63
N ILE A 374 8.80 34.88 8.62
CA ILE A 374 8.62 34.25 9.93
C ILE A 374 7.88 32.91 9.78
N GLU A 375 6.76 32.87 9.06
CA GLU A 375 6.00 31.63 8.89
C GLU A 375 6.82 30.56 8.16
N PHE A 376 7.61 30.97 7.15
CA PHE A 376 8.54 30.06 6.51
C PHE A 376 9.59 29.52 7.49
N TYR A 377 10.16 30.40 8.31
CA TYR A 377 11.15 30.02 9.32
C TYR A 377 10.56 29.05 10.33
N GLU A 378 9.38 29.32 10.86
CA GLU A 378 8.67 28.45 11.82
C GLU A 378 8.31 27.08 11.24
N LYS A 379 7.91 27.04 9.97
CA LYS A 379 7.45 25.79 9.34
C LYS A 379 8.59 24.90 8.86
N HIS A 380 9.70 25.49 8.41
CA HIS A 380 10.75 24.77 7.71
C HIS A 380 12.10 24.77 8.43
N ILE A 381 12.43 25.82 9.20
CA ILE A 381 13.75 25.98 9.82
C ILE A 381 13.71 25.72 11.33
N TYR A 382 12.68 26.23 12.03
CA TYR A 382 12.50 26.05 13.48
C TYR A 382 12.45 24.57 13.91
N PRO A 383 11.76 23.65 13.20
CA PRO A 383 11.77 22.24 13.57
C PRO A 383 13.17 21.62 13.44
N VAL A 384 13.97 22.10 12.48
CA VAL A 384 15.34 21.62 12.23
C VAL A 384 16.31 22.15 13.30
N LEU A 385 16.13 23.38 13.75
CA LEU A 385 16.99 24.00 14.78
C LEU A 385 16.68 23.47 16.19
N VAL A 386 15.40 23.35 16.55
CA VAL A 386 14.99 22.82 17.87
C VAL A 386 15.36 21.35 18.03
N LEU A 387 15.43 20.57 16.94
CA LEU A 387 15.90 19.18 16.98
C LEU A 387 17.44 19.05 17.05
N LYS A 388 18.20 20.12 16.81
CA LYS A 388 19.68 20.12 16.86
C LYS A 388 20.24 20.69 18.17
N THR A 389 19.49 21.45 18.95
CA THR A 389 19.95 21.99 20.24
C THR A 389 19.60 21.04 21.40
N LYS A 390 20.60 20.36 21.96
CA LYS A 390 20.49 19.75 23.30
C LYS A 390 20.42 20.88 24.32
N TYR A 391 19.25 21.12 24.91
CA TYR A 391 19.16 21.93 26.12
C TYR A 391 19.66 21.11 27.31
N SER A 392 20.84 21.43 27.82
CA SER A 392 21.24 21.07 29.19
C SER A 392 20.72 22.17 30.10
N ILE A 393 19.56 21.97 30.70
CA ILE A 393 19.09 22.80 31.81
C ILE A 393 19.85 22.34 33.04
N ILE A 394 20.85 23.12 33.44
CA ILE A 394 21.50 22.98 34.74
C ILE A 394 20.64 23.79 35.71
N PHE A 395 20.02 23.12 36.69
CA PHE A 395 19.49 23.80 37.86
C PHE A 395 20.65 23.98 38.82
N ASP A 396 21.09 25.23 39.03
CA ASP A 396 21.91 25.56 40.20
C ASP A 396 21.01 25.54 41.45
N PRO A 397 21.51 25.03 42.60
CA PRO A 397 20.76 24.85 43.84
C PRO A 397 20.34 26.15 44.54
#